data_AF-A0A830E5X3-F1
#
_entry.id   AF-A0A830E5X3-F1
#
_cell.length_a   1.000
_cell.length_b   1.000
_cell.length_c   1.000
_cell.angle_alpha   90.00
_cell.angle_beta   90.00
_cell.angle_gamma   90.00
#
_symmetry.space_group_name_H-M   'P 1'
#
loop_
_entity.id
_entity.type
_entity.pdbx_description
1 polymer ?
#
loop_
_entity_poly.entity_id
_entity_poly.type
_entity_poly.pdbx_seq_one_letter_code
_entity_poly.pdbx_strand_id
1 'polypeptide(L)'
;MISYRKLSLMRVKGLTLVITAINNEKHLLMNREALKISREVNRLLGLRRCSSCGRWIKPEDIGYVEINGNRVTRTLCQECLNTAYSGIAEAMIQCLG
;
A
#
# COMPACT_ATOMS: atom_id res chain seq x y z
N MET A 1 -16.96 1.12 13.19
CA MET A 1 -16.29 1.16 11.87
C MET A 1 -15.00 1.94 12.04
N ILE A 2 -13.83 1.33 11.81
CA ILE A 2 -12.54 2.03 11.98
C ILE A 2 -12.40 3.02 10.81
N SER A 3 -12.45 4.32 11.13
CA SER A 3 -12.30 5.38 10.14
C SER A 3 -10.84 5.79 10.06
N TYR A 4 -10.11 5.26 9.08
CA TYR A 4 -8.74 5.71 8.81
C TYR A 4 -8.80 7.03 8.06
N ARG A 5 -8.27 8.11 8.68
CA ARG A 5 -8.20 9.42 8.00
C ARG A 5 -7.37 9.32 6.72
N LYS A 6 -6.25 8.60 6.82
CA LYS A 6 -5.42 8.13 5.71
C LYS A 6 -4.75 6.82 6.10
N LEU A 7 -4.78 5.84 5.21
CA LEU A 7 -4.10 4.55 5.31
C LEU A 7 -3.38 4.27 4.00
N SER A 8 -2.10 3.93 4.08
CA SER A 8 -1.32 3.41 2.98
C SER A 8 -0.80 2.04 3.37
N LEU A 9 -1.15 1.02 2.61
CA LEU A 9 -0.63 -0.33 2.79
C LEU A 9 0.27 -0.67 1.60
N MET A 10 1.46 -1.19 1.89
CA MET A 10 2.43 -1.63 0.91
C MET A 10 2.92 -3.04 1.24
N ARG A 11 3.08 -3.87 0.21
CA ARG A 11 3.63 -5.22 0.28
C ARG A 11 4.77 -5.33 -0.71
N VAL A 12 5.99 -5.52 -0.22
CA VAL A 12 7.19 -5.58 -1.06
C VAL A 12 8.14 -6.62 -0.51
N LYS A 13 8.56 -7.60 -1.32
CA LYS A 13 9.55 -8.62 -0.96
C LYS A 13 9.33 -9.29 0.42
N GLY A 14 8.08 -9.64 0.74
CA GLY A 14 7.72 -10.26 2.03
C GLY A 14 7.54 -9.29 3.20
N LEU A 15 7.87 -8.01 3.02
CA LEU A 15 7.60 -6.94 3.97
C LEU A 15 6.18 -6.41 3.77
N THR A 16 5.41 -6.32 4.85
CA THR A 16 4.14 -5.56 4.86
C THR A 16 4.32 -4.30 5.69
N LEU A 17 4.07 -3.15 5.07
CA LEU A 17 4.10 -1.83 5.70
C LEU A 17 2.70 -1.24 5.69
N VAL A 18 2.29 -0.68 6.82
CA VAL A 18 1.09 0.15 6.90
C VAL A 18 1.47 1.48 7.51
N ILE A 19 1.20 2.55 6.79
CA ILE A 19 1.27 3.92 7.31
C ILE A 19 -0.17 4.38 7.52
N THR A 20 -0.52 4.72 8.75
CA THR A 20 -1.88 5.15 9.09
C THR A 20 -1.86 6.28 10.10
N ALA A 21 -2.89 7.13 10.08
CA ALA A 21 -3.13 8.11 11.14
C ALA A 21 -4.13 7.55 12.17
N ILE A 22 -3.74 7.47 13.45
CA ILE A 22 -4.60 7.11 14.57
C ILE A 22 -4.53 8.27 15.56
N ASN A 23 -5.67 8.82 15.99
CA ASN A 23 -5.72 9.96 16.91
C ASN A 23 -4.85 11.17 16.47
N ASN A 24 -4.79 11.45 15.16
CA ASN A 24 -3.93 12.46 14.52
C ASN A 24 -2.41 12.19 14.59
N GLU A 25 -1.98 11.05 15.14
CA GLU A 25 -0.59 10.62 15.11
C GLU A 25 -0.36 9.65 13.95
N LYS A 26 0.79 9.80 13.28
CA LYS A 26 1.18 8.94 12.17
C LYS A 26 1.91 7.72 12.73
N HIS A 27 1.37 6.54 12.47
CA HIS A 27 1.98 5.27 12.83
C HIS A 27 2.50 4.57 11.58
N LEU A 28 3.71 4.02 11.70
CA LEU A 28 4.27 3.05 10.77
C LEU A 28 4.21 1.69 11.46
N LEU A 29 3.47 0.75 10.88
CA LEU A 29 3.31 -0.61 11.38
C LEU A 29 3.96 -1.57 10.39
N MET A 30 4.69 -2.56 10.89
CA MET A 30 5.43 -3.51 10.06
C MET A 30 5.05 -4.95 10.38
N ASN A 31 4.89 -5.76 9.33
CA ASN A 31 4.69 -7.21 9.40
C ASN A 31 3.57 -7.62 10.39
N ARG A 32 3.94 -8.21 11.54
CA ARG A 32 2.98 -8.69 12.56
C ARG A 32 2.06 -7.56 13.04
N GLU A 33 2.58 -6.36 13.22
CA GLU A 33 1.79 -5.18 13.65
C GLU A 33 0.81 -4.73 12.57
N ALA A 34 1.20 -4.87 11.30
CA ALA A 34 0.38 -4.53 10.15
C ALA A 34 -0.67 -5.61 9.81
N LEU A 35 -0.56 -6.82 10.37
CA LEU A 35 -1.33 -7.99 9.95
C LEU A 35 -2.84 -7.79 10.11
N LYS A 36 -3.28 -7.25 11.25
CA LYS A 36 -4.69 -6.99 11.53
C LYS A 36 -5.30 -6.02 10.52
N ILE A 37 -4.57 -4.95 10.20
CA ILE A 37 -5.01 -3.95 9.24
C ILE A 37 -5.00 -4.52 7.82
N SER A 38 -3.94 -5.24 7.44
CA SER A 38 -3.84 -5.89 6.13
C SER A 38 -4.98 -6.86 5.84
N ARG A 39 -5.37 -7.67 6.85
CA ARG A 39 -6.53 -8.57 6.74
C ARG A 39 -7.84 -7.81 6.56
N GLU A 40 -8.05 -6.76 7.33
CA GLU A 40 -9.28 -5.96 7.22
C GLU A 40 -9.35 -5.23 5.87
N VAL A 41 -8.23 -4.68 5.41
CA VAL A 41 -8.10 -4.09 4.08
C VAL A 41 -8.45 -5.12 3.00
N ASN A 42 -7.93 -6.34 3.08
CA ASN A 42 -8.25 -7.41 2.11
C ASN A 42 -9.73 -7.83 2.16
N ARG A 43 -10.33 -7.89 3.36
CA ARG A 43 -11.73 -8.27 3.55
C ARG A 43 -12.69 -7.23 2.97
N LEU A 44 -12.34 -5.95 3.10
CA LEU A 44 -13.19 -4.83 2.67
C LEU A 44 -12.96 -4.43 1.21
N LEU A 45 -11.77 -4.69 0.67
CA LEU A 45 -11.49 -4.45 -0.73
C LEU A 45 -12.13 -5.56 -1.58
N GLY A 46 -12.92 -5.16 -2.58
CA GLY A 46 -13.17 -6.01 -3.74
C GLY A 46 -12.02 -5.93 -4.75
N LEU A 47 -12.22 -6.52 -5.93
CA LEU A 47 -11.32 -6.34 -7.08
C LEU A 47 -11.07 -4.85 -7.36
N ARG A 48 -9.81 -4.50 -7.60
CA ARG A 48 -9.41 -3.11 -7.94
C ARG A 48 -8.60 -3.06 -9.21
N ARG A 49 -8.74 -1.98 -9.96
CA ARG A 49 -7.88 -1.71 -11.12
C ARG A 49 -6.56 -1.09 -10.64
N CYS A 50 -5.45 -1.58 -11.19
CA CYS A 50 -4.16 -0.92 -11.07
C CYS A 50 -4.24 0.47 -11.68
N SER A 51 -3.89 1.50 -10.92
CA SER A 51 -3.82 2.89 -11.39
C SER A 51 -2.73 3.12 -12.45
N SER A 52 -1.77 2.19 -12.59
CA SER A 52 -0.68 2.28 -13.58
C SER A 52 -1.00 1.48 -14.86
N CYS A 53 -1.23 0.17 -14.76
CA CYS A 53 -1.43 -0.69 -15.94
C CYS A 53 -2.89 -1.08 -16.22
N GLY A 54 -3.86 -0.63 -15.41
CA GLY A 54 -5.28 -0.88 -15.62
C GLY A 54 -5.79 -2.31 -15.36
N ARG A 55 -4.90 -3.28 -15.09
CA ARG A 55 -5.25 -4.67 -14.74
C ARG A 55 -6.10 -4.75 -13.48
N TRP A 56 -7.02 -5.70 -13.43
CA TRP A 56 -7.77 -6.05 -12.22
C TRP A 56 -6.90 -6.91 -11.30
N ILE A 57 -6.91 -6.57 -10.00
CA ILE A 57 -6.06 -7.18 -8.98
C ILE A 57 -6.95 -7.61 -7.82
N LYS A 58 -6.73 -8.83 -7.31
CA LYS A 58 -7.34 -9.27 -6.06
C LYS A 58 -6.70 -8.55 -4.87
N PRO A 59 -7.44 -8.31 -3.78
CA PRO A 59 -6.91 -7.57 -2.63
C PRO A 59 -5.59 -8.10 -2.06
N GLU A 60 -5.45 -9.42 -2.00
CA GLU A 60 -4.25 -10.14 -1.56
C GLU A 60 -3.03 -9.90 -2.46
N ASP A 61 -3.25 -9.65 -3.75
CA ASP A 61 -2.21 -9.45 -4.77
C ASP A 61 -1.86 -7.96 -4.97
N ILE A 62 -2.57 -7.05 -4.29
CA ILE A 62 -2.27 -5.63 -4.34
C ILE A 62 -0.91 -5.38 -3.68
N GLY A 63 -0.02 -4.74 -4.44
CA GLY A 63 1.27 -4.27 -3.95
C GLY A 63 1.15 -3.01 -3.12
N TYR A 64 0.34 -2.05 -3.56
CA TYR A 64 0.11 -0.80 -2.83
C TYR A 64 -1.36 -0.38 -2.91
N VAL A 65 -1.90 0.08 -1.79
CA VAL A 65 -3.23 0.73 -1.74
C VAL A 65 -3.18 1.96 -0.84
N GLU A 66 -3.83 3.02 -1.31
CA GLU A 66 -4.11 4.22 -0.52
C GLU A 66 -5.62 4.34 -0.29
N ILE A 67 -5.99 4.56 0.97
CA ILE A 67 -7.36 4.77 1.42
C ILE A 67 -7.41 6.09 2.18
N ASN A 68 -8.27 7.01 1.74
CA ASN A 68 -8.54 8.27 2.43
C ASN A 68 -10.01 8.25 2.90
N GLY A 69 -10.22 8.26 4.22
CA GLY A 69 -11.54 8.01 4.81
C GLY A 69 -12.03 6.61 4.45
N ASN A 70 -13.10 6.54 3.65
CA ASN A 70 -13.69 5.30 3.15
C ASN A 70 -13.46 5.07 1.64
N ARG A 71 -12.64 5.90 0.99
CA ARG A 71 -12.41 5.82 -0.46
C ARG A 71 -11.01 5.31 -0.76
N VAL A 72 -10.93 4.33 -1.65
CA VAL A 72 -9.66 3.90 -2.25
C VAL A 72 -9.27 4.94 -3.30
N THR A 73 -8.17 5.64 -3.07
CA THR A 73 -7.68 6.71 -3.96
C THR A 73 -6.64 6.22 -4.95
N ARG A 74 -5.89 5.18 -4.60
CA ARG A 74 -4.86 4.61 -5.48
C ARG A 74 -4.66 3.14 -5.22
N THR A 75 -4.35 2.38 -6.26
CA THR A 75 -3.99 0.96 -6.16
C THR A 75 -2.92 0.61 -7.18
N LEU A 76 -1.90 -0.15 -6.80
CA LEU A 76 -0.88 -0.67 -7.72
C LEU A 76 -0.73 -2.19 -7.56
N CYS A 77 -0.59 -2.90 -8.67
CA CYS A 77 -0.16 -4.30 -8.64
C CYS A 77 1.31 -4.39 -8.21
N GLN A 78 1.71 -5.59 -7.76
CA GLN A 78 3.09 -5.90 -7.37
C GLN A 78 4.11 -5.51 -8.44
N GLU A 79 3.87 -5.85 -9.70
CA GLU A 79 4.79 -5.53 -10.81
C GLU A 79 5.00 -4.02 -10.96
N CYS A 80 3.92 -3.23 -11.03
CA CYS A 80 4.01 -1.78 -11.16
C CYS A 80 4.63 -1.12 -9.92
N LEU A 81 4.40 -1.67 -8.73
CA LEU A 81 5.07 -1.22 -7.52
C LEU A 81 6.58 -1.48 -7.58
N ASN A 82 6.98 -2.68 -8.01
CA ASN A 82 8.38 -3.04 -8.14
C ASN A 82 9.11 -2.15 -9.15
N THR A 83 8.50 -1.86 -10.30
CA THR A 83 9.07 -0.91 -11.29
C THR A 83 9.24 0.48 -10.69
N ALA A 84 8.24 0.99 -9.97
CA ALA A 84 8.33 2.30 -9.32
C ALA A 84 9.42 2.34 -8.23
N TYR A 85 9.56 1.27 -7.45
CA TYR A 85 10.59 1.15 -6.42
C TYR A 85 12.00 1.09 -7.03
N SER A 86 12.20 0.30 -8.09
CA SER A 86 13.49 0.24 -8.79
C SER A 86 13.89 1.61 -9.34
N GLY A 87 12.97 2.35 -9.95
CA GLY A 87 13.27 3.70 -10.44
C GLY A 87 13.66 4.68 -9.32
N ILE A 88 13.04 4.59 -8.14
CA ILE A 88 13.45 5.39 -6.98
C ILE A 88 14.84 4.97 -6.48
N ALA A 89 15.11 3.67 -6.39
CA ALA A 89 16.40 3.16 -5.96
C ALA A 89 17.54 3.59 -6.91
N GLU A 90 17.31 3.51 -8.22
CA GLU A 90 18.24 4.00 -9.25
C GLU A 90 18.50 5.50 -9.12
N ALA A 91 17.46 6.31 -8.95
CA ALA A 91 17.60 7.76 -8.75
C ALA A 91 18.35 8.09 -7.46
N MET A 92 18.13 7.34 -6.37
CA MET A 92 18.89 7.53 -5.12
C MET A 92 20.37 7.18 -5.28
N ILE A 93 20.70 6.12 -6.03
CA ILE A 93 22.09 5.77 -6.35
C ILE A 93 22.75 6.89 -7.16
N GLN A 94 22.04 7.46 -8.14
CA GLN A 94 22.55 8.57 -8.96
C GLN A 94 22.77 9.86 -8.16
N CYS A 95 22.02 10.10 -7.08
CA CYS A 95 22.24 11.25 -6.20
C CYS A 95 23.38 11.04 -5.18
N LEU A 96 23.87 9.80 -5.03
CA LEU A 96 24.89 9.43 -4.04
C LEU A 96 26.26 9.13 -4.67
N GLY A 97 26.34 9.05 -6.00
CA GLY A 97 27.58 8.92 -6.78
C GLY A 97 28.01 10.24 -7.39
#